data_AF-A0A9X1YY41-F1
#
_entry.id   AF-A0A9X1YY41-F1
#
_cell.length_a   1.000
_cell.length_b   1.000
_cell.length_c   1.000
_cell.angle_alpha   90.00
_cell.angle_beta   90.00
_cell.angle_gamma   90.00
#
_symmetry.space_group_name_H-M   'P 1'
#
loop_
_entity.id
_entity.type
_entity.pdbx_description
1 polymer ?
#
loop_
_entity_poly.entity_id
_entity_poly.type
_entity_poly.pdbx_seq_one_letter_code
_entity_poly.pdbx_strand_id
1 'polypeptide(L)'
;MNRSPTRTALYGCIALALAVSIAIWTIGRPIDSNLCSGADRAPGPLTEVISQYFKDTHGADWQEEISSLIILGVPSAQALARQPQAHYCEALGLLESPQRAPSEKFHTAVLMLSLPIDYYLDFMDRSHELYQRGLIDRSVLSMVLLPRSTALNYWWLPQWRSRFQRDAPGIFSEAHVKEILSGEHWFDYPGRGY
;
A
#
# COMPACT_ATOMS: atom_id res chain seq x y z
N MET A 1 -24.01 -31.35 40.17
CA MET A 1 -24.35 -30.67 38.90
C MET A 1 -23.21 -30.92 37.91
N ASN A 2 -23.30 -31.97 37.09
CA ASN A 2 -22.29 -32.28 36.08
C ASN A 2 -22.42 -31.29 34.92
N ARG A 3 -21.47 -30.35 34.79
CA ARG A 3 -21.34 -29.54 33.58
C ARG A 3 -20.94 -30.47 32.45
N SER A 4 -21.80 -30.59 31.44
CA SER A 4 -21.55 -31.44 30.28
C SER A 4 -20.27 -31.00 29.57
N PRO A 5 -19.30 -31.90 29.33
CA PRO A 5 -17.98 -31.56 28.75
C PRO A 5 -18.10 -30.91 27.37
N THR A 6 -19.19 -31.18 26.63
CA THR A 6 -19.48 -30.55 25.34
C THR A 6 -19.80 -29.06 25.44
N ARG A 7 -20.45 -28.60 26.53
CA ARG A 7 -20.71 -27.17 26.73
C ARG A 7 -19.42 -26.40 27.02
N THR A 8 -18.53 -26.97 27.84
CA THR A 8 -17.23 -26.36 28.15
C THR A 8 -16.34 -26.26 26.92
N ALA A 9 -16.31 -27.30 26.07
CA ALA A 9 -15.60 -27.28 24.80
C ALA A 9 -16.17 -26.23 23.83
N LEU A 10 -17.50 -26.14 23.70
CA LEU A 10 -18.16 -25.17 22.83
C LEU A 10 -17.87 -23.72 23.25
N TYR A 11 -17.98 -23.40 24.55
CA TYR A 11 -17.66 -22.06 25.04
C TYR A 11 -16.16 -21.73 24.86
N GLY A 12 -15.28 -22.72 25.01
CA GLY A 12 -13.85 -22.56 24.70
C GLY A 12 -13.58 -22.24 23.24
N CYS A 13 -14.22 -22.96 22.30
CA CYS A 13 -14.10 -22.70 20.86
C CYS A 13 -14.63 -21.32 20.48
N ILE A 14 -15.76 -20.89 21.04
CA ILE A 14 -16.32 -19.56 20.80
C ILE A 14 -15.39 -18.46 21.32
N ALA A 15 -14.88 -18.60 22.55
CA ALA A 15 -13.95 -17.65 23.13
C ALA A 15 -12.65 -17.54 22.31
N LEU A 16 -12.12 -18.67 21.83
CA LEU A 16 -10.92 -18.70 20.98
C LEU A 16 -11.19 -18.03 19.62
N ALA A 17 -12.32 -18.34 18.97
CA ALA A 17 -12.70 -17.74 17.70
C ALA A 17 -12.86 -16.21 17.80
N LEU A 18 -13.47 -15.73 18.90
CA LEU A 18 -13.60 -14.30 19.17
C LEU A 18 -12.24 -13.65 19.45
N ALA A 19 -11.38 -14.27 20.26
CA ALA A 19 -10.05 -13.75 20.54
C ALA A 19 -9.18 -13.64 19.28
N VAL A 20 -9.22 -14.67 18.41
CA VAL A 20 -8.54 -14.65 17.11
C VAL A 20 -9.12 -13.54 16.21
N SER A 21 -10.45 -13.40 16.17
CA SER A 21 -11.10 -12.34 15.38
C SER A 21 -10.68 -10.95 15.85
N ILE A 22 -10.61 -10.72 17.16
CA ILE A 22 -10.15 -9.45 17.74
C ILE A 22 -8.67 -9.22 17.43
N ALA A 23 -7.83 -10.23 17.57
CA ALA A 23 -6.39 -10.14 17.27
C ALA A 23 -6.15 -9.77 15.79
N ILE A 24 -6.85 -10.43 14.85
CA ILE A 24 -6.81 -10.09 13.43
C ILE A 24 -7.32 -8.67 13.20
N TRP A 25 -8.32 -8.22 13.95
CA TRP A 25 -8.83 -6.86 13.86
C TRP A 25 -7.84 -5.79 14.35
N THR A 26 -6.97 -6.14 15.30
CA THR A 26 -5.91 -5.26 15.80
C THR A 26 -4.70 -5.20 14.87
N ILE A 27 -4.46 -6.24 14.06
CA ILE A 27 -3.46 -6.23 12.99
C ILE A 27 -3.98 -5.29 11.90
N GLY A 28 -3.27 -4.19 11.64
CA GLY A 28 -3.66 -3.25 10.59
C GLY A 28 -4.71 -2.21 11.01
N ARG A 29 -4.64 -1.72 12.26
CA ARG A 29 -5.21 -0.38 12.52
C ARG A 29 -4.34 0.64 11.79
N PRO A 30 -4.89 1.45 10.88
CA PRO A 30 -4.11 2.45 10.19
C PRO A 30 -3.55 3.45 11.19
N ILE A 31 -2.34 3.94 10.93
CA ILE A 31 -1.82 5.08 11.69
C ILE A 31 -2.66 6.33 11.44
N ASP A 32 -2.61 7.30 12.34
CA ASP A 32 -3.22 8.61 12.11
C ASP A 32 -2.22 9.55 11.43
N SER A 33 -2.27 9.63 10.10
CA SER A 33 -1.43 10.55 9.33
C SER A 33 -1.84 12.02 9.40
N ASN A 34 -2.94 12.36 10.07
CA ASN A 34 -3.20 13.75 10.43
C ASN A 34 -2.12 14.31 11.38
N LEU A 35 -1.32 13.43 11.98
CA LEU A 35 -0.14 13.78 12.77
C LEU A 35 1.04 14.27 11.93
N CYS A 36 1.07 14.02 10.62
CA CYS A 36 2.08 14.60 9.74
C CYS A 36 1.88 16.12 9.67
N SER A 37 2.71 16.86 10.41
CA SER A 37 2.69 18.32 10.41
C SER A 37 3.16 18.88 9.07
N GLY A 38 2.92 20.17 8.82
CA GLY A 38 3.42 20.83 7.61
C GLY A 38 4.94 20.76 7.46
N ALA A 39 5.69 20.68 8.57
CA ALA A 39 7.15 20.50 8.55
C ALA A 39 7.54 19.08 8.14
N ASP A 40 6.77 18.06 8.55
CA ASP A 40 7.05 16.65 8.21
C ASP A 40 6.74 16.32 6.75
N ARG A 41 5.92 17.15 6.09
CA ARG A 41 5.62 17.07 4.65
C ARG A 41 6.59 17.88 3.78
N ALA A 42 7.54 18.58 4.39
CA ALA A 42 8.49 19.42 3.67
C ALA A 42 9.48 18.57 2.85
N PRO A 43 10.05 19.12 1.76
CA PRO A 43 11.09 18.46 0.99
C PRO A 43 12.28 18.01 1.84
N GLY A 44 12.72 16.77 1.63
CA GLY A 44 13.84 16.13 2.30
C GLY A 44 14.51 15.08 1.40
N PRO A 45 15.10 14.02 1.96
CA PRO A 45 15.86 13.02 1.21
C PRO A 45 15.04 12.27 0.15
N LEU A 46 13.77 11.97 0.41
CA LEU A 46 12.92 11.29 -0.58
C LEU A 46 12.67 12.19 -1.80
N THR A 47 12.37 13.45 -1.54
CA THR A 47 12.15 14.47 -2.55
C THR A 47 13.37 14.69 -3.40
N GLU A 48 14.57 14.73 -2.80
CA GLU A 48 15.83 14.85 -3.51
C GLU A 48 16.04 13.68 -4.48
N VAL A 49 15.89 12.44 -4.00
CA VAL A 49 16.07 11.24 -4.83
C VAL A 49 15.04 11.20 -5.96
N ILE A 50 13.77 11.47 -5.69
CA ILE A 50 12.71 11.48 -6.71
C ILE A 50 12.97 12.57 -7.76
N SER A 51 13.33 13.79 -7.32
CA SER A 51 13.59 14.91 -8.22
C SER A 51 14.82 14.64 -9.09
N GLN A 52 15.86 14.03 -8.51
CA GLN A 52 17.08 13.69 -9.24
C GLN A 52 16.81 12.58 -10.26
N TYR A 53 16.13 11.51 -9.85
CA TYR A 53 15.75 10.42 -10.74
C TYR A 53 14.89 10.91 -11.92
N PHE A 54 13.94 11.81 -11.66
CA PHE A 54 13.13 12.44 -12.69
C PHE A 54 13.98 13.24 -13.68
N LYS A 55 14.96 14.03 -13.20
CA LYS A 55 15.87 14.78 -14.08
C LYS A 55 16.73 13.86 -14.94
N ASP A 56 17.28 12.81 -14.35
CA ASP A 56 18.19 11.89 -15.04
C ASP A 56 17.47 11.08 -16.13
N THR A 57 16.24 10.67 -15.86
CA THR A 57 15.41 9.89 -16.79
C THR A 57 14.52 10.74 -17.68
N HIS A 58 14.48 12.07 -17.47
CA HIS A 58 13.52 12.99 -18.09
C HIS A 58 12.06 12.54 -17.92
N GLY A 59 11.75 11.84 -16.82
CA GLY A 59 10.42 11.29 -16.55
C GLY A 59 10.01 10.14 -17.46
N ALA A 60 10.96 9.44 -18.08
CA ALA A 60 10.68 8.31 -18.97
C ALA A 60 10.11 7.09 -18.24
N ASP A 61 9.41 6.25 -19.02
CA ASP A 61 9.14 4.83 -18.80
C ASP A 61 8.56 4.41 -17.43
N TRP A 62 7.75 5.27 -16.80
CA TRP A 62 7.07 4.94 -15.54
C TRP A 62 5.70 4.26 -15.72
N GLN A 63 5.14 4.29 -16.93
CA GLN A 63 3.83 3.70 -17.25
C GLN A 63 3.91 2.22 -17.68
N GLU A 64 5.10 1.74 -18.01
CA GLU A 64 5.34 0.33 -18.36
C GLU A 64 5.72 -0.46 -17.11
N GLU A 65 5.03 -1.57 -16.84
CA GLU A 65 5.11 -2.31 -15.59
C GLU A 65 6.55 -2.71 -15.18
N ILE A 66 7.36 -3.21 -16.12
CA ILE A 66 8.75 -3.60 -15.84
C ILE A 66 9.64 -2.37 -15.60
N SER A 67 9.47 -1.33 -16.42
CA SER A 67 10.29 -0.12 -16.36
C SER A 67 9.97 0.72 -15.11
N SER A 68 8.73 0.62 -14.63
CA SER A 68 8.21 1.38 -13.49
C SER A 68 8.88 1.05 -12.14
N LEU A 69 9.52 -0.12 -12.03
CA LEU A 69 10.23 -0.56 -10.83
C LEU A 69 11.75 -0.35 -10.90
N ILE A 70 12.29 0.16 -12.02
CA ILE A 70 13.73 0.37 -12.22
C ILE A 70 14.32 1.28 -11.12
N ILE A 71 13.53 2.23 -10.60
CA ILE A 71 13.96 3.10 -9.50
C ILE A 71 14.43 2.30 -8.27
N LEU A 72 13.88 1.11 -8.01
CA LEU A 72 14.31 0.25 -6.89
C LEU A 72 15.72 -0.34 -7.07
N GLY A 73 16.26 -0.29 -8.28
CA GLY A 73 17.66 -0.62 -8.59
C GLY A 73 18.63 0.52 -8.29
N VAL A 74 18.15 1.75 -8.08
CA VAL A 74 18.99 2.90 -7.71
C VAL A 74 19.35 2.79 -6.21
N PRO A 75 20.64 2.78 -5.82
CA PRO A 75 21.03 2.52 -4.43
C PRO A 75 20.41 3.49 -3.40
N SER A 76 20.32 4.78 -3.73
CA SER A 76 19.71 5.78 -2.85
C SER A 76 18.21 5.56 -2.68
N ALA A 77 17.48 5.28 -3.77
CA ALA A 77 16.07 4.96 -3.72
C ALA A 77 15.78 3.64 -2.98
N GLN A 78 16.62 2.63 -3.19
CA GLN A 78 16.53 1.36 -2.47
C GLN A 78 16.72 1.54 -0.96
N ALA A 79 17.64 2.40 -0.54
CA ALA A 79 17.84 2.70 0.88
C ALA A 79 16.57 3.30 1.52
N LEU A 80 15.91 4.22 0.81
CA LEU A 80 14.64 4.80 1.24
C LEU A 80 13.51 3.76 1.29
N ALA A 81 13.40 2.91 0.27
CA ALA A 81 12.39 1.85 0.19
C ALA A 81 12.56 0.75 1.27
N ARG A 82 13.73 0.64 1.90
CA ARG A 82 13.97 -0.24 3.06
C ARG A 82 13.52 0.38 4.39
N GLN A 83 13.34 1.70 4.44
CA GLN A 83 12.88 2.43 5.62
C GLN A 83 11.72 3.39 5.27
N PRO A 84 10.67 2.93 4.57
CA PRO A 84 9.68 3.82 3.98
C PRO A 84 8.88 4.59 5.03
N GLN A 85 8.71 4.02 6.23
CA GLN A 85 8.04 4.66 7.36
C GLN A 85 8.69 6.00 7.74
N ALA A 86 10.02 6.10 7.69
CA ALA A 86 10.75 7.31 8.06
C ALA A 86 10.50 8.47 7.08
N HIS A 87 10.05 8.15 5.86
CA HIS A 87 9.80 9.09 4.78
C HIS A 87 8.31 9.25 4.45
N TYR A 88 7.44 8.69 5.29
CA TYR A 88 6.01 8.60 4.99
C TYR A 88 5.34 9.97 4.83
N CYS A 89 5.57 10.88 5.79
CA CYS A 89 4.99 12.23 5.72
C CYS A 89 5.51 13.03 4.52
N GLU A 90 6.80 12.87 4.18
CA GLU A 90 7.40 13.48 3.00
C GLU A 90 6.77 12.92 1.71
N ALA A 91 6.52 11.62 1.65
CA ALA A 91 5.83 10.97 0.53
C ALA A 91 4.41 11.55 0.33
N LEU A 92 3.66 11.76 1.41
CA LEU A 92 2.35 12.42 1.33
C LEU A 92 2.48 13.84 0.75
N GLY A 93 3.49 14.61 1.16
CA GLY A 93 3.76 15.94 0.61
C GLY A 93 4.05 15.92 -0.90
N LEU A 94 4.82 14.94 -1.39
CA LEU A 94 5.07 14.74 -2.82
C LEU A 94 3.80 14.42 -3.61
N LEU A 95 2.95 13.54 -3.09
CA LEU A 95 1.69 13.15 -3.75
C LEU A 95 0.66 14.29 -3.75
N GLU A 96 0.58 15.05 -2.66
CA GLU A 96 -0.32 16.20 -2.52
C GLU A 96 0.07 17.38 -3.40
N SER A 97 1.35 17.56 -3.71
CA SER A 97 1.84 18.72 -4.44
C SER A 97 1.32 18.78 -5.89
N PRO A 98 0.61 19.84 -6.29
CA PRO A 98 0.15 19.98 -7.68
C PRO A 98 1.29 20.31 -8.67
N GLN A 99 2.47 20.65 -8.16
CA GLN A 99 3.64 21.03 -8.97
C GLN A 99 4.48 19.83 -9.40
N ARG A 100 4.23 18.65 -8.81
CA ARG A 100 4.97 17.42 -9.09
C ARG A 100 4.41 16.71 -10.31
N ALA A 101 5.32 16.22 -11.16
CA ALA A 101 4.95 15.46 -12.34
C ALA A 101 4.32 14.11 -11.94
N PRO A 102 3.42 13.55 -12.78
CA PRO A 102 2.83 12.24 -12.53
C PRO A 102 3.86 11.13 -12.27
N SER A 103 4.98 11.14 -13.01
CA SER A 103 6.09 10.20 -12.83
C SER A 103 6.75 10.32 -11.46
N GLU A 104 6.91 11.53 -10.91
CA GLU A 104 7.48 11.72 -9.58
C GLU A 104 6.55 11.12 -8.52
N LYS A 105 5.24 11.34 -8.66
CA LYS A 105 4.23 10.79 -7.76
C LYS A 105 4.16 9.27 -7.85
N PHE A 106 4.26 8.73 -9.05
CA PHE A 106 4.28 7.30 -9.27
C PHE A 106 5.48 6.64 -8.59
N HIS A 107 6.70 7.14 -8.84
CA HIS A 107 7.89 6.61 -8.20
C HIS A 107 7.87 6.81 -6.68
N THR A 108 7.27 7.90 -6.20
CA THR A 108 7.00 8.07 -4.76
C THR A 108 6.18 6.91 -4.21
N ALA A 109 5.08 6.52 -4.89
CA ALA A 109 4.27 5.37 -4.50
C ALA A 109 5.06 4.04 -4.55
N VAL A 110 5.91 3.84 -5.56
CA VAL A 110 6.79 2.66 -5.67
C VAL A 110 7.70 2.52 -4.45
N LEU A 111 8.33 3.61 -3.98
CA LEU A 111 9.20 3.56 -2.82
C LEU A 111 8.45 3.29 -1.50
N MET A 112 7.14 3.51 -1.47
CA MET A 112 6.27 3.27 -0.30
C MET A 112 5.64 1.87 -0.28
N LEU A 113 5.85 1.00 -1.27
CA LEU A 113 5.20 -0.32 -1.33
C LEU A 113 5.61 -1.27 -0.18
N SER A 114 6.75 -1.00 0.47
CA SER A 114 7.25 -1.77 1.61
C SER A 114 6.87 -1.17 2.97
N LEU A 115 5.94 -0.21 3.02
CA LEU A 115 5.45 0.35 4.28
C LEU A 115 4.94 -0.77 5.20
N PRO A 116 5.17 -0.69 6.52
CA PRO A 116 4.47 -1.54 7.48
C PRO A 116 2.95 -1.50 7.28
N ILE A 117 2.23 -2.58 7.59
CA ILE A 117 0.82 -2.73 7.21
C ILE A 117 -0.09 -1.61 7.73
N ASP A 118 0.13 -1.10 8.93
CA ASP A 118 -0.58 0.04 9.51
C ASP A 118 -0.36 1.34 8.70
N TYR A 119 0.88 1.62 8.29
CA TYR A 119 1.18 2.73 7.39
C TYR A 119 0.62 2.52 5.99
N TYR A 120 0.71 1.30 5.47
CA TYR A 120 0.25 0.98 4.13
C TYR A 120 -1.28 1.10 4.00
N LEU A 121 -2.05 0.70 5.04
CA LEU A 121 -3.50 0.87 5.06
C LEU A 121 -3.92 2.35 5.09
N ASP A 122 -3.21 3.18 5.86
CA ASP A 122 -3.41 4.64 5.82
C ASP A 122 -3.00 5.21 4.46
N PHE A 123 -1.91 4.71 3.86
CA PHE A 123 -1.45 5.13 2.54
C PHE A 123 -2.49 4.85 1.44
N MET A 124 -3.19 3.71 1.51
CA MET A 124 -4.33 3.41 0.64
C MET A 124 -5.47 4.43 0.84
N ASP A 125 -5.80 4.78 2.08
CA ASP A 125 -6.84 5.77 2.38
C ASP A 125 -6.47 7.17 1.86
N ARG A 126 -5.23 7.62 2.08
CA ARG A 126 -4.75 8.90 1.55
C ARG A 126 -4.67 8.90 0.03
N SER A 127 -4.21 7.82 -0.57
CA SER A 127 -4.16 7.72 -2.04
C SER A 127 -5.56 7.80 -2.65
N HIS A 128 -6.57 7.16 -2.02
CA HIS A 128 -7.96 7.33 -2.41
C HIS A 128 -8.41 8.79 -2.35
N GLU A 129 -8.19 9.48 -1.23
CA GLU A 129 -8.56 10.90 -1.07
C GLU A 129 -7.89 11.79 -2.12
N LEU A 130 -6.60 11.56 -2.39
CA LEU A 130 -5.85 12.31 -3.39
C LEU A 130 -6.36 12.04 -4.81
N TYR A 131 -6.74 10.81 -5.11
CA TYR A 131 -7.32 10.44 -6.41
C TYR A 131 -8.67 11.11 -6.63
N GLN A 132 -9.55 11.08 -5.62
CA GLN A 132 -10.85 11.76 -5.67
C GLN A 132 -10.72 13.28 -5.89
N ARG A 133 -9.64 13.87 -5.37
CA ARG A 133 -9.30 15.30 -5.55
C ARG A 133 -8.56 15.61 -6.86
N GLY A 134 -8.26 14.60 -7.68
CA GLY A 134 -7.48 14.76 -8.92
C GLY A 134 -6.02 15.13 -8.71
N LEU A 135 -5.47 14.90 -7.51
CA LEU A 135 -4.07 15.20 -7.20
C LEU A 135 -3.14 14.06 -7.61
N ILE A 136 -3.62 12.82 -7.60
CA ILE A 136 -2.94 11.68 -8.22
C ILE A 136 -3.81 11.10 -9.32
N ASP A 137 -3.20 10.47 -10.31
CA ASP A 137 -3.91 9.84 -11.41
C ASP A 137 -4.19 8.35 -11.15
N ARG A 138 -4.84 7.71 -12.12
CA ARG A 138 -5.18 6.29 -12.08
C ARG A 138 -3.94 5.41 -11.95
N SER A 139 -2.83 5.75 -12.61
CA SER A 139 -1.61 4.94 -12.56
C SER A 139 -0.98 4.92 -11.17
N VAL A 140 -0.93 6.05 -10.48
CA VAL A 140 -0.45 6.10 -9.10
C VAL A 140 -1.37 5.26 -8.20
N LEU A 141 -2.70 5.44 -8.30
CA LEU A 141 -3.63 4.65 -7.48
C LEU A 141 -3.55 3.15 -7.79
N SER A 142 -3.45 2.75 -9.07
CA SER A 142 -3.23 1.36 -9.46
C SER A 142 -1.97 0.78 -8.79
N MET A 143 -0.86 1.52 -8.78
CA MET A 143 0.39 1.08 -8.15
C MET A 143 0.22 0.87 -6.64
N VAL A 144 -0.53 1.75 -5.96
CA VAL A 144 -0.84 1.58 -4.53
C VAL A 144 -1.71 0.35 -4.28
N LEU A 145 -2.67 0.03 -5.14
CA LEU A 145 -3.64 -1.05 -4.92
C LEU A 145 -3.16 -2.45 -5.34
N LEU A 146 -2.20 -2.54 -6.27
CA LEU A 146 -1.70 -3.84 -6.74
C LEU A 146 -1.08 -4.62 -5.56
N PRO A 147 -1.40 -5.93 -5.41
CA PRO A 147 -0.90 -6.75 -4.32
C PRO A 147 0.59 -7.08 -4.54
N ARG A 148 1.46 -6.12 -4.21
CA ARG A 148 2.91 -6.21 -4.28
C ARG A 148 3.53 -5.87 -2.93
N SER A 149 4.77 -6.33 -2.68
CA SER A 149 5.54 -6.03 -1.46
C SER A 149 4.73 -6.27 -0.17
N THR A 150 4.44 -5.23 0.63
CA THR A 150 3.64 -5.40 1.87
C THR A 150 2.28 -6.02 1.59
N ALA A 151 1.58 -5.58 0.54
CA ALA A 151 0.25 -6.08 0.23
C ALA A 151 0.24 -7.58 -0.11
N LEU A 152 1.37 -8.13 -0.57
CA LEU A 152 1.48 -9.58 -0.71
C LEU A 152 1.26 -10.26 0.66
N ASN A 153 1.93 -9.85 1.72
CA ASN A 153 1.77 -10.56 2.99
C ASN A 153 0.39 -10.37 3.66
N TYR A 154 -0.43 -9.43 3.15
CA TYR A 154 -1.62 -8.93 3.84
C TYR A 154 -2.88 -8.78 2.98
N TRP A 155 -2.90 -9.22 1.71
CA TRP A 155 -4.07 -9.14 0.82
C TRP A 155 -5.32 -9.85 1.38
N TRP A 156 -5.12 -10.84 2.25
CA TRP A 156 -6.18 -11.60 2.91
C TRP A 156 -6.78 -10.85 4.11
N LEU A 157 -6.12 -9.80 4.63
CA LEU A 157 -6.62 -9.02 5.76
C LEU A 157 -7.93 -8.32 5.39
N PRO A 158 -8.99 -8.43 6.22
CA PRO A 158 -10.25 -7.73 5.98
C PRO A 158 -10.09 -6.22 5.78
N GLN A 159 -9.17 -5.58 6.50
CA GLN A 159 -8.90 -4.14 6.43
C GLN A 159 -8.31 -3.74 5.07
N TRP A 160 -7.42 -4.57 4.51
CA TRP A 160 -6.88 -4.37 3.17
C TRP A 160 -7.95 -4.62 2.12
N ARG A 161 -8.66 -5.75 2.22
CA ARG A 161 -9.73 -6.13 1.27
C ARG A 161 -10.82 -5.08 1.18
N SER A 162 -11.23 -4.52 2.31
CA SER A 162 -12.22 -3.43 2.36
C SER A 162 -11.78 -2.22 1.52
N ARG A 163 -10.50 -1.81 1.62
CA ARG A 163 -9.95 -0.67 0.85
C ARG A 163 -9.78 -1.02 -0.62
N PHE A 164 -9.24 -2.21 -0.90
CA PHE A 164 -9.11 -2.68 -2.28
C PHE A 164 -10.47 -2.76 -2.97
N GLN A 165 -11.50 -3.33 -2.32
CA GLN A 165 -12.85 -3.41 -2.91
C GLN A 165 -13.53 -2.05 -3.07
N ARG A 166 -13.19 -1.06 -2.23
CA ARG A 166 -13.64 0.34 -2.39
C ARG A 166 -13.03 0.97 -3.65
N ASP A 167 -11.72 0.76 -3.87
CA ASP A 167 -10.94 1.56 -4.81
C ASP A 167 -10.65 0.87 -6.15
N ALA A 168 -10.70 -0.46 -6.19
CA ALA A 168 -10.44 -1.25 -7.40
C ALA A 168 -11.46 -1.05 -8.54
N PRO A 169 -12.77 -0.84 -8.28
CA PRO A 169 -13.74 -0.59 -9.35
C PRO A 169 -13.36 0.65 -10.18
N GLY A 170 -13.31 0.50 -11.51
CA GLY A 170 -12.89 1.57 -12.42
C GLY A 170 -11.36 1.75 -12.56
N ILE A 171 -10.58 1.16 -11.65
CA ILE A 171 -9.12 1.10 -11.72
C ILE A 171 -8.65 -0.19 -12.40
N PHE A 172 -9.29 -1.32 -12.08
CA PHE A 172 -9.02 -2.63 -12.69
C PHE A 172 -10.27 -3.19 -13.38
N SER A 173 -10.08 -4.16 -14.27
CA SER A 173 -11.20 -4.93 -14.84
C SER A 173 -11.77 -5.88 -13.78
N GLU A 174 -13.06 -6.20 -13.86
CA GLU A 174 -13.71 -7.12 -12.90
C GLU A 174 -13.00 -8.48 -12.81
N ALA A 175 -12.51 -9.00 -13.94
CA ALA A 175 -11.73 -10.23 -13.98
C ALA A 175 -10.44 -10.12 -13.17
N HIS A 176 -9.71 -9.01 -13.30
CA HIS A 176 -8.48 -8.75 -12.56
C HIS A 176 -8.77 -8.55 -11.06
N VAL A 177 -9.83 -7.81 -10.70
CA VAL A 177 -10.28 -7.69 -9.30
C VAL A 177 -10.57 -9.06 -8.70
N LYS A 178 -11.27 -9.93 -9.43
CA LYS A 178 -11.58 -11.29 -8.98
C LYS A 178 -10.32 -12.15 -8.78
N GLU A 179 -9.35 -12.05 -9.69
CA GLU A 179 -8.05 -12.75 -9.59
C GLU A 179 -7.21 -12.28 -8.39
N ILE A 180 -7.15 -10.98 -8.14
CA ILE A 180 -6.48 -10.44 -6.95
C ILE A 180 -7.18 -10.94 -5.69
N LEU A 181 -8.52 -10.87 -5.65
CA LEU A 181 -9.27 -11.27 -4.46
C LEU A 181 -9.30 -12.78 -4.21
N SER A 182 -9.09 -13.61 -5.23
CA SER A 182 -9.01 -15.08 -5.09
C SER A 182 -7.69 -15.54 -4.47
N GLY A 183 -6.63 -14.72 -4.58
CA GLY A 183 -5.29 -15.10 -4.13
C GLY A 183 -4.59 -16.09 -5.06
N GLU A 184 -5.18 -16.47 -6.19
CA GLU A 184 -4.58 -17.47 -7.11
C GLU A 184 -3.26 -17.00 -7.70
N HIS A 185 -3.03 -15.69 -7.78
CA HIS A 185 -1.77 -15.07 -8.17
C HIS A 185 -0.57 -15.48 -7.29
N TRP A 186 -0.80 -16.05 -6.10
CA TRP A 186 0.23 -16.52 -5.16
C TRP A 186 0.96 -17.79 -5.61
N PHE A 187 0.25 -18.70 -6.25
CA PHE A 187 0.82 -20.00 -6.61
C PHE A 187 1.78 -19.89 -7.80
N ASP A 188 1.71 -18.77 -8.52
CA ASP A 188 2.54 -18.48 -9.68
C ASP A 188 3.55 -17.35 -9.39
N TYR A 189 3.90 -17.05 -8.14
CA TYR A 189 5.01 -16.13 -7.84
C TYR A 189 6.36 -16.88 -7.89
N PRO A 190 7.37 -16.40 -8.66
CA PRO A 190 7.43 -15.13 -9.39
C PRO A 190 6.94 -15.16 -10.86
N GLY A 191 6.44 -16.29 -11.36
CA GLY A 191 6.04 -16.53 -12.75
C GLY A 191 5.05 -15.55 -13.41
N ARG A 192 4.02 -15.03 -12.72
CA ARG A 192 3.08 -14.02 -13.28
C ARG A 192 3.48 -12.56 -13.02
N GLY A 193 4.59 -12.32 -12.30
CA GLY A 193 5.23 -11.00 -12.23
C GLY A 193 4.61 -9.95 -11.31
N TYR A 194 4.06 -10.31 -10.13
CA TYR A 194 3.71 -9.31 -9.10
C TYR A 194 4.90 -8.97 -8.21
#